data_AF-A0A931YDL1-F1
#
_entry.id   AF-A0A931YDL1-F1
#
_cell.length_a   1.000
_cell.length_b   1.000
_cell.length_c   1.000
_cell.angle_alpha   90.00
_cell.angle_beta   90.00
_cell.angle_gamma   90.00
#
_symmetry.space_group_name_H-M   'P 1'
#
loop_
_entity.id
_entity.type
_entity.pdbx_description
1 polymer ?
#
loop_
_entity_poly.entity_id
_entity_poly.type
_entity_poly.pdbx_seq_one_letter_code
_entity_poly.pdbx_strand_id
1 'polypeptide(L)' 'IRAPKRVENGVAENTIACMIPKKSKKPEELWVMYQLKGARKHIITAWRYPGISPVRDQIPIPQDILEELKGII' A
#
# COMPACT_ATOMS: atom_id res chain seq x y z
N ILE A 1 0.82 10.90 7.39
CA ILE A 1 0.19 10.19 8.52
C ILE A 1 1.24 9.98 9.63
N ARG A 2 0.95 10.40 10.86
CA ARG A 2 1.88 10.30 12.01
C ARG A 2 1.67 9.01 12.83
N ALA A 3 0.41 8.63 13.07
CA ALA A 3 0.03 7.42 13.78
C ALA A 3 -0.95 6.59 12.92
N PRO A 4 -0.45 5.83 11.94
CA PRO A 4 -1.30 4.97 11.10
C PRO A 4 -1.89 3.82 11.92
N LYS A 5 -3.13 3.43 11.61
CA LYS A 5 -3.77 2.25 12.20
C LYS A 5 -3.30 0.96 11.54
N ARG A 6 -2.96 1.03 10.24
CA ARG A 6 -2.44 -0.07 9.44
C ARG A 6 -1.29 0.43 8.56
N VAL A 7 -0.27 -0.41 8.43
CA VAL A 7 0.92 -0.18 7.60
C VAL A 7 1.16 -1.45 6.79
N GLU A 8 1.34 -1.30 5.49
CA GLU A 8 1.53 -2.38 4.52
C GLU A 8 2.67 -2.02 3.57
N ASN A 9 3.23 -3.02 2.89
CA ASN A 9 4.12 -2.77 1.75
C ASN A 9 3.29 -2.07 0.65
N GLY A 10 3.86 -1.00 0.08
CA GLY A 10 3.22 -0.31 -1.04
C GLY A 10 3.25 -1.17 -2.31
N VAL A 11 2.48 -0.75 -3.31
CA VAL A 11 2.38 -1.48 -4.60
C VAL A 11 3.70 -1.38 -5.38
N ALA A 12 4.39 -0.24 -5.26
CA ALA A 12 5.69 -0.04 -5.87
C ALA A 12 6.80 -0.47 -4.91
N GLU A 13 7.92 -0.93 -5.48
CA GLU A 13 9.10 -1.33 -4.71
C GLU A 13 9.59 -0.20 -3.79
N ASN A 14 10.08 -0.57 -2.59
CA ASN A 14 10.61 0.36 -1.60
C ASN A 14 9.61 1.45 -1.13
N THR A 15 8.32 1.22 -1.29
CA THR A 15 7.27 2.12 -0.79
C THR A 15 6.50 1.52 0.37
N ILE A 16 5.97 2.38 1.23
CA ILE A 16 5.16 2.03 2.39
C ILE A 16 3.79 2.64 2.19
N ALA A 17 2.75 1.80 2.26
CA ALA A 17 1.36 2.24 2.31
C ALA A 17 0.89 2.29 3.76
N CYS A 18 0.20 3.35 4.14
CA CYS A 18 -0.33 3.50 5.49
C CYS A 18 -1.74 4.05 5.47
N MET A 19 -2.54 3.62 6.45
CA MET A 19 -3.97 3.87 6.51
C MET A 19 -4.38 4.40 7.89
N ILE A 20 -5.32 5.35 7.88
CA ILE A 20 -6.11 5.71 9.06
C ILE A 20 -7.61 5.61 8.77
N PRO A 21 -8.42 5.08 9.70
CA PRO A 21 -9.87 5.13 9.58
C PRO A 21 -10.35 6.53 9.90
N LYS A 22 -11.34 7.00 9.13
CA LYS A 22 -12.06 8.22 9.42
C LYS A 22 -13.22 7.90 10.36
N LYS A 23 -13.27 8.60 11.50
CA LYS A 23 -14.38 8.50 12.44
C LYS A 23 -15.56 9.32 11.91
N SER A 24 -16.38 8.73 11.05
CA SER A 24 -17.61 9.32 10.52
C SER A 24 -18.75 8.31 10.47
N LYS A 25 -20.01 8.78 10.35
CA LYS A 25 -21.20 7.92 10.21
C LYS A 25 -21.08 6.93 9.05
N LYS A 26 -20.41 7.35 7.97
CA LYS A 26 -19.99 6.48 6.86
C LYS A 26 -18.53 6.07 7.10
N PRO A 27 -18.21 4.77 7.21
CA PRO A 27 -16.84 4.33 7.34
C PRO A 27 -16.06 4.68 6.07
N GLU A 28 -14.89 5.26 6.25
CA GLU A 28 -13.96 5.57 5.16
C GLU A 28 -12.53 5.41 5.67
N GLU A 29 -11.62 5.03 4.79
CA GLU A 29 -10.20 4.97 5.09
C GLU A 29 -9.44 5.99 4.25
N LEU A 30 -8.48 6.66 4.89
CA LEU A 30 -7.52 7.54 4.23
C LEU A 30 -6.21 6.79 4.08
N TRP A 31 -5.77 6.64 2.85
CA TRP A 31 -4.56 5.93 2.48
C TRP A 31 -3.50 6.89 1.95
N VAL A 32 -2.25 6.64 2.31
CA VAL A 32 -1.08 7.35 1.79
C VAL A 32 0.03 6.35 1.52
N MET A 33 0.57 6.40 0.31
CA MET A 33 1.80 5.69 -0.06
C MET A 33 2.96 6.67 -0.10
N TYR A 34 4.07 6.32 0.53
CA TYR A 34 5.27 7.14 0.55
C TYR A 34 6.54 6.28 0.49
N GLN A 35 7.63 6.91 0.09
CA GLN A 35 8.98 6.37 0.19
C GLN A 35 9.74 7.09 1.30
N LEU A 36 10.61 6.38 2.03
CA LEU A 36 11.55 6.99 2.96
C LEU A 36 12.79 7.42 2.18
N LYS A 37 13.12 8.72 2.21
CA LYS A 37 14.42 9.23 1.75
C LYS A 37 15.10 9.90 2.94
N GLY A 38 16.02 9.16 3.58
CA GLY A 38 16.56 9.53 4.88
C GLY A 38 15.45 9.65 5.94
N ALA A 39 15.44 10.75 6.69
CA ALA A 39 14.41 11.03 7.70
C ALA A 39 13.10 11.60 7.12
N ARG A 40 13.03 11.89 5.81
CA ARG A 40 11.86 12.53 5.19
C ARG A 40 10.98 11.52 4.44
N LYS A 41 9.67 11.63 4.65
CA LYS A 41 8.66 10.86 3.90
C LYS A 41 8.32 11.60 2.61
N HIS A 42 8.63 10.98 1.47
CA HIS A 42 8.23 11.47 0.14
C HIS A 42 6.91 10.81 -0.23
N ILE A 43 5.81 11.56 -0.15
CA ILE A 43 4.48 11.06 -0.50
C ILE A 43 4.39 10.92 -2.01
N ILE A 44 3.94 9.75 -2.46
CA ILE A 44 3.76 9.42 -3.88
C ILE A 44 2.30 9.63 -4.25
N THR A 45 1.39 9.01 -3.50
CA THR A 45 -0.05 9.13 -3.73
C THR A 45 -0.84 9.09 -2.42
N ALA A 46 -2.02 9.69 -2.44
CA ALA A 46 -3.00 9.62 -1.36
C ALA A 46 -4.39 9.40 -1.95
N TRP A 47 -5.19 8.53 -1.33
CA TRP A 47 -6.53 8.19 -1.82
C TRP A 47 -7.49 7.90 -0.66
N ARG A 48 -8.78 7.93 -0.96
CA ARG A 48 -9.86 7.56 -0.03
C ARG A 48 -10.48 6.25 -0.47
N TYR A 49 -10.68 5.35 0.48
CA TYR A 49 -11.44 4.12 0.27
C TYR A 49 -12.79 4.23 0.97
N PRO A 50 -13.92 4.04 0.25
CA PRO A 50 -15.24 4.01 0.87
C PRO A 50 -15.41 2.67 1.61
N GLY A 51 -15.52 2.71 2.94
CA GLY A 51 -15.59 1.51 3.78
C GLY A 51 -14.24 1.05 4.33
N ILE A 52 -14.10 -0.26 4.52
CA ILE A 52 -12.90 -0.93 5.05
C ILE A 52 -12.23 -1.66 3.89
N SER A 53 -10.97 -1.35 3.60
CA SER A 53 -10.28 -2.02 2.51
C SER A 53 -9.84 -3.43 2.91
N PRO A 54 -9.85 -4.38 1.96
CA PRO A 54 -9.44 -5.76 2.21
C PRO A 54 -8.00 -5.83 2.71
N VAL A 55 -7.70 -6.84 3.52
CA VAL A 55 -6.31 -7.17 3.87
C VAL A 55 -5.68 -7.79 2.63
N ARG A 56 -4.57 -7.21 2.17
CA ARG A 56 -3.83 -7.77 1.04
C ARG A 56 -3.04 -8.98 1.51
N ASP A 57 -3.48 -10.18 1.11
CA ASP A 57 -2.58 -11.34 1.06
C ASP A 57 -1.66 -11.21 -0.16
N GLN A 58 -0.50 -11.88 -0.10
CA GLN A 58 0.33 -12.05 -1.28
C GLN A 58 -0.49 -12.82 -2.32
N ILE A 59 -0.84 -12.16 -3.43
CA ILE A 59 -1.43 -12.86 -4.57
C ILE A 59 -0.33 -13.78 -5.10
N PRO A 60 -0.50 -15.11 -5.09
CA PRO A 60 0.49 -16.01 -5.66
C PRO A 60 0.62 -15.68 -7.14
N ILE A 61 1.84 -15.35 -7.56
CA ILE A 61 2.14 -15.15 -8.97
C ILE A 61 2.05 -16.53 -9.64
N PRO A 62 1.24 -16.70 -10.69
CA PRO A 62 1.20 -17.93 -11.47
C PRO A 62 2.60 -18.35 -11.95
N GLN A 63 2.86 -19.66 -11.96
CA GLN A 63 4.19 -20.22 -12.23
C GLN A 63 4.71 -19.88 -13.63
N ASP A 64 3.82 -19.84 -14.61
CA ASP A 64 4.08 -19.43 -15.99
C ASP A 64 4.66 -18.01 -16.07
N ILE A 65 4.07 -17.06 -15.33
CA ILE A 65 4.56 -15.67 -15.27
C ILE A 65 5.95 -15.59 -14.62
N LEU A 66 6.22 -16.41 -13.59
CA LEU A 66 7.53 -16.46 -12.95
C LEU A 66 8.62 -17.01 -13.88
N GLU A 67 8.26 -17.95 -14.75
CA GLU A 67 9.18 -18.53 -15.74
C GLU A 67 9.49 -17.53 -16.86
N GLU A 68 8.49 -16.80 -17.36
CA GLU A 68 8.70 -15.72 -18.34
C GLU A 68 9.66 -14.66 -17.82
N LEU A 69 9.50 -14.21 -16.57
CA LEU A 69 10.37 -13.20 -15.96
C LEU A 69 11.83 -13.65 -15.81
N LYS A 70 12.07 -14.95 -15.54
CA LYS A 70 13.43 -15.51 -15.43
C LYS A 70 14.16 -15.57 -16.77
N GLY A 71 13.44 -15.70 -17.89
CA GLY A 71 14.03 -15.77 -19.22
C GLY A 71 14.49 -14.42 -19.79
N ILE A 72 14.17 -13.31 -19.11
CA ILE A 72 14.48 -11.94 -19.56
C ILE A 72 15.77 -11.39 -18.91
N ILE A 73 16.28 -12.05 -17.85
CA ILE A 73 17.52 -11.70 -17.13
C ILE A 73 18.66 -12.59 -17.62
#